data_AF-A0ABD1PBI6-F1
#
_entry.id   AF-A0ABD1PBI6-F1
#
_cell.length_a   1.000
_cell.length_b   1.000
_cell.length_c   1.000
_cell.angle_alpha   90.00
_cell.angle_beta   90.00
_cell.angle_gamma   90.00
#
_symmetry.space_group_name_H-M   'P 1'
#
loop_
_entity.id
_entity.type
_entity.pdbx_description
1 polymer ?
#
loop_
_entity_poly.entity_id
_entity_poly.type
_entity_poly.pdbx_seq_one_letter_code
_entity_poly.pdbx_strand_id
1 'polypeptide(L)'
;MGRHGLLAHKAAMLVDVASLTDARSTYLLGEFKNLTLRVQEIDIQGNNGIPNYSSKSRESQHYIEDPSEVRAKGCSKQLKSSKEKVISKSSRQCSICGVPGHDKRTCPTLTSR
;
A
#
# COMPACT_ATOMS: atom_id res chain seq x y z
N MET A 1 3.21 22.79 -7.09
CA MET A 1 4.08 21.66 -6.70
C MET A 1 4.74 22.02 -5.37
N GLY A 2 4.57 21.20 -4.31
CA GLY A 2 5.23 21.46 -3.01
C GLY A 2 6.75 21.19 -3.07
N ARG A 3 7.48 21.66 -2.04
CA ARG A 3 8.96 21.50 -1.94
C ARG A 3 9.40 20.05 -2.17
N HIS A 4 8.74 19.10 -1.52
CA HIS A 4 9.01 17.66 -1.68
C HIS A 4 8.80 17.18 -3.13
N GLY A 5 7.68 17.57 -3.76
CA GLY A 5 7.36 17.14 -5.12
C GLY A 5 8.38 17.64 -6.15
N LEU A 6 8.89 18.87 -6.00
CA LEU A 6 9.92 19.41 -6.88
C LEU A 6 11.25 18.64 -6.74
N LEU A 7 11.66 18.33 -5.50
CA LEU A 7 12.88 17.56 -5.21
C LEU A 7 12.76 16.13 -5.74
N ALA A 8 11.63 15.47 -5.49
CA ALA A 8 11.36 14.12 -5.96
C ALA A 8 11.40 14.02 -7.49
N HIS A 9 10.75 14.96 -8.20
CA HIS A 9 10.79 14.99 -9.66
C HIS A 9 12.20 15.18 -10.20
N LYS A 10 12.98 16.12 -9.64
CA LYS A 10 14.37 16.33 -10.05
C LYS A 10 15.26 15.10 -9.78
N ALA A 11 15.08 14.45 -8.63
CA ALA A 11 15.79 13.24 -8.28
C ALA A 11 15.45 12.09 -9.25
N ALA A 12 14.16 11.90 -9.59
CA ALA A 12 13.72 10.89 -10.53
C ALA A 12 14.36 11.07 -11.91
N MET A 13 14.33 12.29 -12.47
CA MET A 13 14.98 12.58 -13.75
C MET A 13 16.49 12.27 -13.73
N LEU A 14 17.16 12.59 -12.62
CA LEU A 14 18.60 12.32 -12.47
C LEU A 14 18.90 10.82 -12.39
N VAL A 15 18.05 10.07 -11.68
CA VAL A 15 18.14 8.61 -11.60
C VAL A 15 17.95 7.98 -12.99
N ASP A 16 16.95 8.43 -13.76
CA ASP A 16 16.70 7.92 -15.10
C ASP A 16 17.93 8.09 -16.00
N VAL A 17 18.56 9.28 -16.00
CA VAL A 17 19.75 9.56 -16.81
C VAL A 17 20.99 8.82 -16.33
N ALA A 18 21.17 8.68 -15.01
CA ALA A 18 22.33 7.99 -14.43
C ALA A 18 22.22 6.46 -14.58
N SER A 19 21.01 5.91 -14.68
CA SER A 19 20.76 4.48 -14.84
C SER A 19 21.24 3.92 -16.19
N LEU A 20 21.54 4.79 -17.16
CA LEU A 20 21.95 4.39 -18.51
C LEU A 20 23.36 3.75 -18.58
N THR A 21 24.19 3.92 -17.55
CA THR A 21 25.55 3.33 -17.51
C THR A 21 26.00 3.06 -16.08
N ASP A 22 26.73 1.96 -15.85
CA ASP A 22 27.24 1.58 -14.52
C ASP A 22 28.16 2.64 -13.88
N ALA A 23 28.97 3.33 -14.68
CA ALA A 23 29.84 4.39 -14.17
C ALA A 23 29.05 5.58 -13.59
N ARG A 24 27.92 5.95 -14.21
CA ARG A 24 27.05 7.04 -13.74
C ARG A 24 26.21 6.63 -12.54
N SER A 25 25.69 5.41 -12.53
CA SER A 25 24.86 4.91 -11.43
C SER A 25 25.69 4.76 -10.14
N THR A 26 26.91 4.23 -10.24
CA THR A 26 27.84 4.12 -9.10
C THR A 26 28.29 5.49 -8.59
N TYR A 27 28.57 6.45 -9.48
CA TYR A 27 28.87 7.83 -9.11
C TYR A 27 27.70 8.48 -8.35
N LEU A 28 26.48 8.40 -8.90
CA LEU A 28 25.28 8.97 -8.28
C LEU A 28 25.00 8.36 -6.90
N LEU A 29 25.21 7.05 -6.74
CA LEU A 29 25.06 6.39 -5.46
C LEU A 29 26.05 6.89 -4.40
N GLY A 30 27.30 7.17 -4.80
CA GLY A 30 28.31 7.79 -3.93
C GLY A 30 27.89 9.21 -3.50
N GLU A 31 27.44 10.02 -4.46
CA GLU A 31 26.98 11.39 -4.19
C GLU A 31 25.75 11.41 -3.27
N PHE A 32 24.79 10.50 -3.44
CA PHE A 32 23.64 10.41 -2.54
C PHE A 32 24.04 10.12 -1.09
N LYS A 33 25.04 9.25 -0.87
CA LYS A 33 25.58 9.02 0.48
C LYS A 33 26.17 10.29 1.07
N ASN A 34 26.95 11.05 0.30
CA ASN A 34 27.51 12.33 0.76
C ASN A 34 26.42 13.35 1.06
N LEU A 35 25.41 13.44 0.19
CA LEU A 35 24.28 14.35 0.37
C LEU A 35 23.48 14.02 1.63
N THR A 36 23.26 12.73 1.93
CA THR A 36 22.62 12.32 3.19
C THR A 36 23.39 12.81 4.41
N LEU A 37 24.72 12.69 4.42
CA LEU A 37 25.55 13.20 5.52
C LEU A 37 25.40 14.71 5.68
N ARG A 38 25.50 15.46 4.57
CA ARG A 38 25.36 16.92 4.60
C ARG A 38 23.98 17.39 5.05
N VAL A 39 22.91 16.71 4.62
CA VAL A 39 21.55 17.04 5.07
C VAL A 39 21.39 16.77 6.56
N GLN A 40 21.96 15.66 7.06
CA GLN A 40 21.97 15.34 8.48
C GLN A 40 22.79 16.36 9.31
N GLU A 41 23.91 16.86 8.78
CA GLU A 41 24.71 17.92 9.42
C GLU A 41 23.95 19.24 9.56
N ILE A 42 23.09 19.58 8.60
CA ILE A 42 22.24 20.78 8.67
C ILE A 42 21.26 20.68 9.84
N ASP A 43 20.77 19.47 10.17
CA ASP A 43 19.86 19.25 11.29
C ASP A 43 20.55 19.39 12.67
N ILE A 44 21.86 19.10 12.76
CA ILE A 44 22.64 19.13 14.01
C ILE A 44 22.83 20.57 14.54
N GLN A 45 22.82 21.59 13.68
CA GLN A 45 22.94 22.98 14.11
C GLN A 45 21.62 23.56 14.70
N GLY A 46 20.51 22.80 14.64
CA GLY A 46 19.18 23.25 15.06
C GLY A 46 18.54 22.50 16.23
N ASN A 47 18.96 21.28 16.57
CA ASN A 47 18.41 20.58 17.74
C ASN A 47 19.26 19.35 18.14
N ASN A 48 19.57 19.20 19.43
CA ASN A 48 20.21 18.02 20.01
C ASN A 48 19.22 16.84 20.07
N GLY A 49 19.02 16.17 18.95
CA GLY A 49 18.26 14.93 18.88
C GLY A 49 18.88 14.01 17.86
N ILE A 50 19.90 13.25 18.27
CA ILE A 50 20.45 12.12 17.50
C ILE A 50 19.32 11.11 17.25
N PRO A 51 18.87 10.86 16.00
CA PRO A 51 18.33 9.55 15.68
C PRO A 51 19.54 8.69 15.32
N ASN A 52 19.87 7.76 16.21
CA ASN A 52 20.70 6.61 15.87
C ASN A 52 19.99 5.85 14.75
N TYR A 53 20.31 6.14 13.48
CA TYR A 53 20.10 5.15 12.43
C TYR A 53 21.17 4.10 12.65
N SER A 54 20.86 3.17 13.55
CA SER A 54 21.64 1.97 13.74
C SER A 54 21.81 1.32 12.37
N SER A 55 23.06 1.19 11.95
CA SER A 55 23.54 0.22 10.98
C SER A 55 23.09 -1.17 11.41
N LYS A 56 21.82 -1.53 11.15
CA LYS A 56 21.42 -2.91 11.06
C LYS A 56 21.84 -3.37 9.67
N SER A 57 23.08 -3.83 9.57
CA SER A 57 23.44 -4.85 8.60
C SER A 57 22.64 -6.11 8.93
N ARG A 58 21.36 -6.12 8.54
CA ARG A 58 20.70 -7.36 8.19
C ARG A 58 20.71 -7.33 6.67
N GLU A 59 21.62 -8.10 6.10
CA GLU A 59 21.47 -8.67 4.76
C GLU A 59 20.20 -9.52 4.79
N SER A 60 19.04 -8.88 4.89
CA SER A 60 17.76 -9.50 4.60
C SER A 60 17.76 -9.60 3.10
N GLN A 61 18.17 -10.77 2.59
CA GLN A 61 17.92 -11.18 1.23
C GLN A 61 16.40 -11.02 1.00
N HIS A 62 15.99 -9.84 0.53
CA HIS A 62 14.59 -9.48 0.36
C HIS A 62 14.13 -10.21 -0.89
N TYR A 63 13.64 -11.43 -0.70
CA TYR A 63 12.94 -12.13 -1.77
C TYR A 63 11.66 -11.36 -2.02
N ILE A 64 11.60 -10.67 -3.15
CA ILE A 64 10.35 -10.11 -3.66
C ILE A 64 9.51 -11.32 -4.04
N GLU A 65 8.55 -11.68 -3.19
CA GLU A 65 7.53 -12.66 -3.58
C GLU A 65 6.76 -12.08 -4.76
N ASP A 66 6.64 -12.87 -5.84
CA ASP A 66 5.79 -12.50 -6.96
C ASP A 66 4.39 -12.16 -6.44
N PRO A 67 3.79 -11.01 -6.83
CA PRO A 67 2.47 -10.62 -6.37
C PRO A 67 1.49 -11.77 -6.60
N SER A 68 0.84 -12.22 -5.53
CA SER A 68 -0.19 -13.26 -5.61
C SER A 68 -1.15 -12.95 -6.75
N GLU A 69 -1.50 -13.95 -7.56
CA GLU A 69 -2.34 -13.77 -8.76
C GLU A 69 -3.44 -12.74 -8.53
N VAL A 70 -3.26 -11.57 -9.16
CA VAL A 70 -4.21 -10.48 -9.04
C VAL A 70 -5.48 -10.96 -9.74
N ARG A 71 -6.49 -11.35 -8.96
CA ARG A 71 -7.85 -11.52 -9.48
C ARG A 71 -8.24 -10.17 -10.06
N ALA A 72 -8.32 -10.09 -11.39
CA ALA A 72 -8.64 -8.86 -12.10
C ALA A 72 -9.83 -8.17 -11.40
N LYS A 73 -9.62 -6.94 -10.92
CA LYS A 73 -10.72 -6.07 -10.52
C LYS A 73 -11.52 -5.78 -11.79
N GLY A 74 -12.58 -6.55 -11.97
CA GLY A 74 -13.37 -6.55 -13.18
C GLY A 74 -13.57 -7.93 -13.76
N CYS A 75 -14.08 -8.88 -12.97
CA CYS A 75 -14.87 -9.94 -13.57
C CYS A 75 -16.20 -9.28 -13.97
N SER A 76 -16.34 -8.99 -15.26
CA SER A 76 -17.63 -8.63 -15.86
C SER A 76 -18.71 -9.50 -15.23
N LYS A 77 -19.76 -8.85 -14.71
CA LYS A 77 -20.88 -9.44 -13.93
C LYS A 77 -21.08 -10.92 -14.28
N GLN A 78 -20.57 -11.84 -13.46
CA GLN A 78 -20.86 -13.26 -13.67
C GLN A 78 -22.37 -13.43 -13.57
N LEU A 79 -22.99 -13.90 -14.66
CA LEU A 79 -24.38 -14.29 -14.63
C LEU A 79 -24.49 -15.49 -13.69
N LYS A 80 -25.03 -15.24 -12.49
CA LYS A 80 -25.29 -16.30 -11.51
C LYS A 80 -26.11 -17.40 -12.17
N SER A 81 -25.65 -18.65 -12.01
CA SER A 81 -26.41 -19.83 -12.42
C SER A 81 -27.81 -19.81 -11.79
N SER A 82 -28.80 -20.41 -12.46
CA SER A 82 -30.16 -20.58 -11.91
C SER A 82 -30.12 -21.20 -10.51
N LYS A 83 -29.21 -22.15 -10.25
CA LYS A 83 -28.98 -22.76 -8.94
C LYS A 83 -28.55 -21.72 -7.89
N GLU A 84 -27.63 -20.84 -8.25
CA GLU A 84 -27.09 -19.81 -7.34
C GLU A 84 -28.10 -18.68 -7.05
N LYS A 85 -28.95 -18.33 -8.04
CA LYS A 85 -30.06 -17.39 -7.85
C LYS A 85 -31.07 -17.92 -6.83
N VAL A 86 -31.39 -19.22 -6.87
CA VAL A 86 -32.33 -19.86 -5.92
C VAL A 86 -31.74 -19.90 -4.51
N ILE A 87 -30.47 -20.30 -4.36
CA ILE A 87 -29.79 -20.36 -3.06
C ILE A 87 -29.75 -18.97 -2.40
N SER A 88 -29.40 -17.92 -3.15
CA SER A 88 -29.26 -16.57 -2.61
C SER A 88 -30.55 -15.92 -2.10
N LYS A 89 -31.71 -16.40 -2.56
CA LYS A 89 -33.03 -15.96 -2.11
C LYS A 89 -33.56 -16.82 -0.95
N SER A 90 -33.24 -18.12 -0.95
CA SER A 90 -33.74 -19.07 0.03
C SER A 90 -32.99 -19.05 1.37
N SER A 91 -31.74 -18.57 1.42
CA SER A 91 -30.87 -18.73 2.60
C SER A 91 -30.75 -17.47 3.47
N ARG A 92 -31.41 -16.36 3.11
CA ARG A 92 -31.30 -15.10 3.87
C ARG A 92 -32.19 -15.16 5.11
N GLN A 93 -31.58 -15.53 6.22
CA GLN A 93 -32.16 -15.45 7.55
C GLN A 93 -31.77 -14.12 8.19
N CYS A 94 -32.69 -13.53 8.95
CA CYS A 94 -32.39 -12.35 9.73
C CYS A 94 -31.29 -12.66 10.75
N SER A 95 -30.21 -11.88 10.76
CA SER A 95 -29.09 -12.08 11.70
C SER A 95 -29.44 -11.86 13.17
N ILE A 96 -30.65 -11.36 13.47
CA ILE A 96 -31.11 -11.02 14.82
C ILE A 96 -31.99 -12.13 15.39
N CYS A 97 -33.00 -12.57 14.65
CA CYS A 97 -33.95 -13.59 15.10
C CYS A 97 -33.82 -14.93 14.39
N GLY A 98 -32.94 -15.06 13.38
CA GLY A 98 -32.74 -16.28 12.61
C GLY A 98 -33.88 -16.65 11.65
N VAL A 99 -34.99 -15.90 11.67
CA VAL A 99 -36.17 -16.19 10.84
C VAL A 99 -35.96 -15.61 9.43
N PRO A 100 -36.26 -16.38 8.36
CA PRO A 100 -36.23 -15.86 6.99
C PRO A 100 -37.40 -14.90 6.70
N GLY A 101 -37.31 -14.17 5.58
CA GLY A 101 -38.40 -13.29 5.12
C GLY A 101 -38.26 -11.81 5.52
N HIS A 102 -37.26 -11.46 6.33
CA HIS A 102 -36.90 -10.08 6.62
C HIS A 102 -35.40 -9.94 6.91
N ASP A 103 -34.88 -8.72 6.80
CA ASP A 103 -33.47 -8.39 7.11
C ASP A 103 -33.36 -7.77 8.51
N LYS A 104 -32.13 -7.60 9.02
CA LYS A 104 -31.88 -6.98 10.33
C LYS A 104 -32.56 -5.62 10.52
N ARG A 105 -32.75 -4.86 9.43
CA ARG A 105 -33.34 -3.51 9.42
C ARG A 105 -34.85 -3.52 9.63
N THR A 106 -35.51 -4.61 9.25
CA THR A 106 -36.97 -4.79 9.31
C THR A 106 -37.34 -5.87 10.31
N CYS A 107 -36.46 -6.15 11.26
CA CYS A 107 -36.67 -7.21 12.23
C CYS A 107 -37.76 -6.81 13.23
N PRO A 108 -38.87 -7.57 13.34
CA PRO A 108 -39.97 -7.23 14.24
C PRO A 108 -39.52 -7.21 15.69
N THR A 109 -38.50 -7.99 16.07
CA THR A 109 -37.92 -7.97 17.42
C THR A 109 -37.18 -6.66 17.75
N LEU A 110 -36.76 -5.89 16.73
CA LEU A 110 -36.19 -4.55 16.92
C LEU A 110 -37.23 -3.43 16.83
N THR A 111 -38.28 -3.64 16.03
CA THR A 111 -39.31 -2.61 15.80
C THR A 111 -40.42 -2.65 16.85
N SER A 112 -40.58 -3.74 17.61
CA SER A 112 -41.63 -3.88 18.64
C SER A 112 -41.28 -3.21 19.99
N ARG A 113 -40.73 -2.01 20.00
CA ARG A 113 -40.50 -1.25 21.23
C ARG A 113 -41.08 0.16 21.17
#